data_AF-A0A3D1ZGA9-F1
#
_entry.id   AF-A0A3D1ZGA9-F1
#
_cell.length_a   1.000
_cell.length_b   1.000
_cell.length_c   1.000
_cell.angle_alpha   90.00
_cell.angle_beta   90.00
_cell.angle_gamma   90.00
#
_symmetry.space_group_name_H-M   'P 1'
#
loop_
_entity.id
_entity.type
_entity.pdbx_description
1 polymer ?
#
loop_
_entity_poly.entity_id
_entity_poly.type
_entity_poly.pdbx_seq_one_letter_code
_entity_poly.pdbx_strand_id
1 'polypeptide(L)'
;MLGIKQIPKQVNVEHLYWLQIPSGTMVHLIEHADGASAPSHHAAFEVDDIEAAQKHLREDKGIETTDISTRNDGQRAFYLNDTEGNRIEICTKSGFGVLV
;
A
#
# COMPACT_ATOMS: atom_id res chain seq x y z
N MET A 1 -2.13 10.20 -1.42
CA MET A 1 -1.38 9.85 -0.20
C MET A 1 -0.35 8.73 -0.42
N LEU A 2 -0.37 7.97 -1.51
CA LEU A 2 0.73 7.06 -1.91
C LEU A 2 1.05 7.19 -3.42
N GLY A 3 0.82 8.38 -4.00
CA GLY A 3 0.79 8.56 -5.47
C GLY A 3 -0.39 7.85 -6.17
N ILE A 4 -1.24 7.15 -5.42
CA ILE A 4 -2.43 6.45 -5.90
C ILE A 4 -3.53 7.45 -6.24
N LYS A 5 -4.11 7.30 -7.44
CA LYS A 5 -5.20 8.13 -7.95
C LYS A 5 -6.49 7.33 -8.06
N GLN A 6 -7.61 7.88 -7.60
CA GLN A 6 -8.92 7.31 -7.90
C GLN A 6 -9.31 7.56 -9.37
N ILE A 7 -9.77 6.52 -10.05
CA ILE A 7 -10.20 6.55 -11.45
C ILE A 7 -11.69 6.18 -11.55
N PRO A 8 -12.37 6.49 -12.68
CA PRO A 8 -13.76 6.10 -12.88
C PRO A 8 -13.92 4.57 -12.79
N LYS A 9 -14.91 4.12 -12.03
CA LYS A 9 -15.29 2.70 -11.97
C LYS A 9 -15.85 2.24 -13.31
N GLN A 10 -15.51 1.01 -13.71
CA GLN A 10 -15.98 0.40 -14.97
C GLN A 10 -17.20 -0.51 -14.77
N VAL A 11 -17.74 -0.57 -13.55
CA VAL A 11 -18.89 -1.39 -13.17
C VAL A 11 -19.81 -0.61 -12.23
N ASN A 12 -21.11 -0.93 -12.25
CA ASN A 12 -22.13 -0.29 -11.42
C ASN A 12 -22.26 -0.98 -10.06
N VAL A 13 -21.25 -0.82 -9.22
CA VAL A 13 -21.25 -1.28 -7.81
C VAL A 13 -21.03 -0.07 -6.90
N GLU A 14 -21.77 0.04 -5.81
CA GLU A 14 -21.79 1.22 -4.93
C GLU A 14 -20.53 1.33 -4.05
N HIS A 15 -20.12 0.22 -3.44
CA HIS A 15 -19.02 0.16 -2.47
C HIS A 15 -17.68 -0.29 -3.07
N LEU A 16 -17.43 0.08 -4.33
CA LEU A 16 -16.23 -0.30 -5.08
C LEU A 16 -15.47 0.93 -5.58
N TYR A 17 -14.27 1.11 -5.06
CA TYR A 17 -13.39 2.23 -5.40
C TYR A 17 -12.25 1.75 -6.28
N TRP A 18 -12.17 2.32 -7.49
CA TRP A 18 -11.12 2.00 -8.45
C TRP A 18 -9.97 2.98 -8.27
N LEU A 19 -8.81 2.44 -7.93
CA LEU A 19 -7.59 3.20 -7.74
C LEU A 19 -6.53 2.73 -8.73
N GLN A 20 -5.63 3.62 -9.13
CA GLN A 20 -4.53 3.34 -10.04
C GLN A 20 -3.23 3.93 -9.49
N ILE A 21 -2.17 3.13 -9.53
CA ILE A 21 -0.81 3.56 -9.20
C ILE A 21 -0.07 4.00 -10.49
N PRO A 22 1.06 4.74 -10.41
CA PRO A 22 1.72 5.30 -11.60
C PRO A 22 2.11 4.30 -12.69
N SER A 23 2.35 3.04 -12.35
CA SER A 23 2.62 1.98 -13.33
C SER A 23 1.42 1.60 -14.21
N GLY A 24 0.22 2.06 -13.86
CA GLY A 24 -1.04 1.66 -14.47
C GLY A 24 -1.74 0.49 -13.75
N THR A 25 -1.07 -0.19 -12.82
CA THR A 25 -1.69 -1.25 -11.99
C THR A 25 -2.86 -0.69 -11.20
N MET A 26 -3.96 -1.44 -11.17
CA MET A 26 -5.18 -1.06 -10.44
C MET A 26 -5.22 -1.70 -9.06
N VAL A 27 -5.68 -0.93 -8.08
CA VAL A 27 -6.01 -1.38 -6.73
C VAL A 27 -7.49 -1.11 -6.54
N HIS A 28 -8.26 -2.15 -6.21
CA HIS A 28 -9.69 -2.01 -5.96
C HIS A 28 -9.95 -2.15 -4.46
N LEU A 29 -10.56 -1.13 -3.87
CA LEU A 29 -11.02 -1.20 -2.48
C LEU A 29 -12.51 -1.50 -2.48
N ILE A 30 -12.90 -2.51 -1.69
CA ILE A 30 -14.29 -2.88 -1.45
C ILE A 30 -14.61 -2.46 -0.02
N GLU A 31 -15.59 -1.59 0.13
CA GLU A 31 -16.08 -1.15 1.43
C GLU A 31 -17.15 -2.13 1.93
N HIS A 32 -17.06 -2.50 3.20
CA HIS A 32 -18.01 -3.37 3.89
C HIS A 32 -18.67 -2.60 5.03
N ALA A 33 -19.98 -2.76 5.19
CA ALA A 33 -20.74 -2.08 6.25
C ALA A 33 -20.41 -2.60 7.67
N ASP A 34 -19.79 -3.77 7.77
CA ASP A 34 -19.60 -4.53 9.01
C ASP A 34 -18.42 -4.04 9.87
N GLY A 35 -17.84 -2.88 9.53
CA GLY A 35 -16.73 -2.24 10.23
C GLY A 35 -15.35 -2.69 9.71
N ALA A 36 -14.34 -2.55 10.56
CA ALA A 36 -12.94 -2.82 10.21
C ALA A 36 -12.76 -4.22 9.59
N SER A 37 -11.81 -4.34 8.66
CA SER A 37 -11.55 -5.61 7.94
C SER A 37 -11.14 -6.72 8.90
N ALA A 38 -11.98 -7.75 9.01
CA ALA A 38 -11.73 -8.95 9.82
C ALA A 38 -11.91 -10.22 8.96
N PRO A 39 -10.83 -10.96 8.63
CA PRO A 39 -9.42 -10.70 8.99
C PRO A 39 -8.84 -9.48 8.29
N SER A 40 -7.79 -8.89 8.89
CA SER A 40 -7.02 -7.79 8.29
C SER A 40 -6.38 -8.25 6.97
N HIS A 41 -6.47 -7.40 5.95
CA HIS A 41 -5.79 -7.64 4.67
C HIS A 41 -4.38 -7.05 4.67
N HIS A 42 -3.51 -7.60 3.83
CA HIS A 42 -2.13 -7.14 3.69
C HIS A 42 -1.79 -6.89 2.22
N ALA A 43 -1.35 -5.67 1.90
CA ALA A 43 -0.85 -5.30 0.58
C ALA A 43 0.55 -4.68 0.68
N ALA A 44 1.44 -5.07 -0.22
CA ALA A 44 2.80 -4.53 -0.32
C ALA A 44 2.96 -3.66 -1.57
N PHE A 45 3.59 -2.50 -1.42
CA PHE A 45 3.89 -1.57 -2.50
C PHE A 45 5.40 -1.36 -2.60
N GLU A 46 5.92 -1.65 -3.78
CA GLU A 46 7.32 -1.39 -4.12
C GLU A 46 7.54 0.11 -4.37
N VAL A 47 8.62 0.66 -3.82
CA VAL A 47 9.05 2.05 -4.01
C VAL A 47 10.53 2.12 -4.42
N ASP A 48 10.87 3.16 -5.19
CA ASP A 48 12.24 3.41 -5.64
C ASP A 48 13.14 3.91 -4.50
N ASP A 49 12.59 4.69 -3.57
CA ASP A 49 13.30 5.28 -2.42
C ASP A 49 12.47 5.11 -1.14
N ILE A 50 12.90 4.15 -0.30
CA ILE A 50 12.17 3.77 0.90
C ILE A 50 12.30 4.81 2.03
N GLU A 51 13.45 5.47 2.14
CA GLU A 51 13.69 6.56 3.08
C GLU A 51 12.81 7.76 2.75
N ALA A 52 12.77 8.18 1.49
CA ALA A 52 11.92 9.27 1.05
C ALA A 52 10.43 8.96 1.25
N ALA A 53 10.01 7.72 0.97
CA ALA A 53 8.65 7.27 1.20
C ALA A 53 8.26 7.33 2.69
N GLN A 54 9.10 6.80 3.59
CA GLN A 54 8.83 6.83 5.02
C GLN A 54 8.82 8.27 5.56
N LYS A 55 9.79 9.09 5.13
CA LYS A 55 9.88 10.50 5.50
C LYS A 55 8.61 11.25 5.09
N HIS A 56 8.15 11.07 3.85
CA HIS A 56 6.92 11.69 3.36
C HIS A 56 5.70 11.30 4.21
N LEU A 57 5.57 10.02 4.56
CA LEU A 57 4.46 9.54 5.39
C LEU A 57 4.52 10.11 6.81
N ARG A 58 5.69 10.09 7.45
CA ARG A 58 5.85 10.59 8.83
C ARG A 58 5.75 12.11 8.90
N GLU A 59 6.55 12.83 8.11
CA GLU A 59 6.70 14.29 8.24
C GLU A 59 5.61 15.06 7.49
N ASP A 60 5.30 14.70 6.24
CA ASP A 60 4.37 15.47 5.42
C ASP A 60 2.90 15.06 5.62
N LYS A 61 2.67 13.84 6.14
CA LYS A 61 1.32 13.28 6.37
C LYS A 61 0.99 13.01 7.83
N GLY A 62 1.97 13.02 8.74
CA GLY A 62 1.73 12.71 10.15
C GLY A 62 1.27 11.26 10.37
N ILE A 63 1.67 10.32 9.51
CA ILE A 63 1.27 8.93 9.58
C ILE A 63 2.35 8.14 10.33
N GLU A 64 1.91 7.44 11.37
CA GLU A 64 2.74 6.52 12.12
C GLU A 64 3.14 5.31 11.26
N THR A 65 4.42 4.98 11.28
CA THR A 65 4.98 3.83 10.57
C THR A 65 5.97 3.10 11.48
N THR A 66 6.15 1.80 11.29
CA THR A 66 7.29 1.09 11.90
C THR A 66 8.61 1.63 11.36
N ASP A 67 9.72 1.36 12.05
CA ASP A 67 11.04 1.63 11.48
C ASP A 67 11.32 0.74 10.26
N ILE A 68 12.21 1.23 9.39
CA ILE A 68 12.68 0.46 8.25
C ILE A 68 13.54 -0.69 8.77
N SER A 69 13.21 -1.91 8.37
CA SER A 69 13.95 -3.12 8.71
C SER A 69 14.32 -3.89 7.45
N THR A 70 15.41 -4.67 7.51
CA THR A 70 15.80 -5.59 6.45
C THR A 70 15.24 -6.97 6.75
N ARG A 71 14.46 -7.53 5.82
CA ARG A 71 13.87 -8.86 5.93
C ARG A 71 14.88 -9.95 5.52
N ASN A 72 14.51 -11.21 5.75
CA ASN A 72 15.35 -12.37 5.42
C ASN A 72 15.66 -12.51 3.92
N ASP A 73 14.87 -11.90 3.04
CA ASP A 73 15.10 -11.88 1.60
C ASP A 73 15.96 -10.68 1.14
N GLY A 74 16.48 -9.88 2.08
CA GLY A 74 17.30 -8.71 1.79
C GLY A 74 16.50 -7.45 1.40
N GLN A 75 15.18 -7.54 1.23
CA GLN A 75 14.35 -6.35 1.02
C GLN A 75 14.30 -5.53 2.30
N ARG A 76 14.31 -4.21 2.13
CA ARG A 76 14.00 -3.27 3.20
C ARG A 76 12.52 -2.97 3.15
N ALA A 77 11.88 -2.94 4.31
CA ALA A 77 10.45 -2.69 4.42
C ALA A 77 10.10 -1.92 5.70
N PHE A 78 9.00 -1.18 5.65
CA PHE A 78 8.30 -0.65 6.81
C PHE A 78 6.78 -0.83 6.63
N TYR A 79 6.03 -0.70 7.72
CA TYR A 79 4.60 -0.97 7.75
C TYR A 79 3.82 0.20 8.34
N LEU A 80 2.58 0.35 7.88
CA LEU A 80 1.53 1.14 8.52
C LEU A 80 0.23 0.33 8.53
N ASN A 81 -0.74 0.76 9.33
CA ASN A 81 -2.11 0.29 9.20
C ASN A 81 -2.96 1.39 8.57
N ASP A 82 -3.89 1.01 7.69
CA ASP A 82 -4.94 1.93 7.25
C ASP A 82 -6.00 2.14 8.34
N THR A 83 -6.99 2.98 8.06
CA THR A 83 -8.07 3.31 9.02
C THR A 83 -8.97 2.13 9.35
N GLU A 84 -8.97 1.09 8.51
CA GLU A 84 -9.77 -0.13 8.67
C GLU A 84 -8.96 -1.28 9.27
N GLY A 85 -7.73 -1.03 9.70
CA GLY A 85 -6.84 -2.02 10.32
C GLY A 85 -6.15 -2.96 9.33
N ASN A 86 -6.20 -2.69 8.02
CA ASN A 86 -5.39 -3.43 7.04
C ASN A 86 -3.94 -3.02 7.14
N ARG A 87 -3.04 -3.97 6.99
CA ARG A 87 -1.59 -3.71 6.96
C ARG A 87 -1.18 -3.29 5.55
N ILE A 88 -0.48 -2.16 5.46
CA ILE A 88 0.20 -1.72 4.25
C ILE A 88 1.70 -1.86 4.48
N GLU A 89 2.35 -2.60 3.61
CA GLU A 89 3.81 -2.72 3.53
C GLU A 89 4.34 -1.83 2.43
N ILE A 90 5.39 -1.07 2.74
CA ILE A 90 6.19 -0.34 1.76
C ILE A 90 7.56 -0.99 1.73
N CYS A 91 7.98 -1.45 0.56
CA CYS A 91 9.23 -2.20 0.41
C CYS A 91 10.09 -1.73 -0.76
N THR A 92 11.38 -1.98 -0.68
CA THR A 92 12.30 -1.87 -1.82
C THR A 92 12.04 -2.98 -2.83
N LYS A 93 12.53 -2.80 -4.05
CA LYS A 93 12.40 -3.81 -5.10
C LYS A 93 12.78 -5.23 -4.68
N SER A 94 11.90 -6.17 -5.02
CA SER A 94 12.15 -7.58 -4.76
C SER A 94 13.32 -8.11 -5.59
N GLY A 95 14.21 -8.87 -4.94
CA GLY A 95 15.23 -9.66 -5.62
C GLY A 95 14.67 -10.92 -6.30
N PHE A 96 13.43 -11.31 -5.97
CA PHE A 96 12.72 -12.41 -6.63
C PHE A 96 12.09 -11.90 -7.94
N GLY A 97 12.79 -12.07 -9.06
CA GLY A 97 12.18 -12.12 -10.38
C GLY A 97 12.43 -10.92 -11.31
N VAL A 98 13.45 -11.05 -12.16
CA VAL A 98 13.12 -11.29 -13.57
C VAL A 98 13.37 -12.77 -13.80
N LEU A 99 12.39 -13.61 -13.48
CA LEU A 99 12.37 -14.98 -13.98
C LEU A 99 11.95 -14.86 -15.44
N VAL A 100 12.94 -14.89 -16.34
CA VAL A 100 12.72 -15.11 -17.78
C VAL A 100 12.22 -16.52 -18.04
#